data_AF-A0A521RQX0-F1
#
_entry.id   AF-A0A521RQX0-F1
#
_cell.length_a   1.000
_cell.length_b   1.000
_cell.length_c   1.000
_cell.angle_alpha   90.00
_cell.angle_beta   90.00
_cell.angle_gamma   90.00
#
_symmetry.space_group_name_H-M   'P 1'
#
loop_
_entity.id
_entity.type
_entity.pdbx_description
1 polymer ?
#
loop_
_entity_poly.entity_id
_entity_poly.type
_entity_poly.pdbx_seq_one_letter_code
_entity_poly.pdbx_strand_id
1 'polypeptide(L)'
;MCEPISLALTALSTVAGFVGQVQQQNAQAQAAQANAAQARYQAQVAQQNQELMRRQEADARQRGQVAEENRRRLTSQQIGQQQAGLAAQGTDLQGSPTDILGDTAAAGELDARTIRANAAREAYGYQIQGQGYGNTAIL
;
A
#
# COMPACT_ATOMS: atom_id res chain seq x y z
N MET A 1 -29.40 59.52 2.67
CA MET A 1 -28.61 60.72 2.98
C MET A 1 -27.67 60.33 4.12
N CYS A 2 -26.56 59.65 3.83
CA CYS A 2 -25.23 60.19 3.53
C CYS A 2 -24.65 61.02 4.70
N GLU A 3 -23.86 60.36 5.56
CA GLU A 3 -22.77 61.03 6.29
C GLU A 3 -21.49 60.16 6.19
N PRO A 4 -20.38 60.70 5.66
CA PRO A 4 -19.08 60.04 5.60
C PRO A 4 -18.19 60.54 6.75
N ILE A 5 -18.34 60.00 7.96
CA ILE A 5 -17.51 60.39 9.13
C ILE A 5 -16.87 59.17 9.83
N SER A 6 -16.48 58.13 9.08
CA SER A 6 -15.80 56.95 9.66
C SER A 6 -14.42 56.66 9.06
N LEU A 7 -13.86 57.54 8.23
CA LEU A 7 -12.68 57.21 7.42
C LEU A 7 -11.59 58.29 7.34
N ALA A 8 -11.50 59.18 8.33
CA ALA A 8 -10.54 60.30 8.24
C ALA A 8 -9.62 60.52 9.44
N LEU A 9 -9.61 59.70 10.50
CA LEU A 9 -8.75 59.98 11.66
C LEU A 9 -8.10 58.75 12.33
N THR A 10 -7.39 57.96 11.53
CA THR A 10 -6.34 57.02 12.00
C THR A 10 -5.04 57.30 11.27
N ALA A 11 -4.63 58.58 11.25
CA ALA A 11 -3.42 59.04 10.57
C ALA A 11 -2.47 59.82 11.51
N LEU A 12 -2.36 59.48 12.80
CA LEU A 12 -1.49 60.24 13.71
C LEU A 12 -0.70 59.48 14.79
N SER A 13 -0.67 58.14 14.83
CA SER A 13 0.23 57.46 15.81
C SER A 13 0.67 56.03 15.47
N THR A 14 0.97 55.71 14.22
CA THR A 14 1.53 54.40 13.82
C THR A 14 2.72 54.53 12.87
N VAL A 15 3.62 55.47 13.13
CA VAL A 15 4.90 55.59 12.38
C VAL A 15 5.94 54.56 12.84
N ALA A 16 5.76 53.91 14.01
CA ALA A 16 6.68 52.87 14.49
C ALA A 16 6.38 51.45 13.95
N GLY A 17 5.28 51.23 13.21
CA GLY A 17 4.82 49.88 12.82
C GLY A 17 5.08 49.47 11.36
N PHE A 18 5.33 50.42 10.46
CA PHE A 18 5.34 50.13 9.00
C PHE A 18 6.71 49.69 8.45
N VAL A 19 7.83 50.05 9.10
CA VAL A 19 9.17 49.62 8.65
C VAL A 19 9.37 48.11 8.86
N GLY A 20 8.76 47.54 9.89
CA GLY A 20 8.74 46.09 10.11
C GLY A 20 7.99 45.32 9.02
N GLN A 21 6.94 45.91 8.42
CA GLN A 21 6.09 45.23 7.44
C GLN A 21 6.78 44.98 6.08
N VAL A 22 7.66 45.88 5.63
CA VAL A 22 8.36 45.73 4.33
C VAL A 22 9.52 44.73 4.43
N GLN A 23 10.25 44.72 5.54
CA GLN A 23 11.32 43.75 5.76
C GLN A 23 10.77 42.33 5.98
N GLN A 24 9.57 42.23 6.56
CA GLN A 24 8.86 40.97 6.76
C GLN A 24 8.39 40.33 5.44
N GLN A 25 8.10 41.12 4.39
CA GLN A 25 7.75 40.57 3.06
C GLN A 25 8.94 39.89 2.36
N ASN A 26 10.15 40.46 2.41
CA ASN A 26 11.33 39.84 1.82
C ASN A 26 11.81 38.60 2.60
N ALA A 27 11.67 38.62 3.93
CA ALA A 27 11.92 37.44 4.76
C ALA A 27 10.92 36.30 4.47
N GLN A 28 9.66 36.62 4.22
CA GLN A 28 8.65 35.64 3.79
C GLN A 28 8.95 35.05 2.41
N ALA A 29 9.49 35.83 1.47
CA ALA A 29 9.87 35.34 0.15
C ALA A 29 11.06 34.36 0.20
N GLN A 30 12.10 34.64 0.99
CA GLN A 30 13.21 33.70 1.20
C GLN A 30 12.77 32.46 1.99
N ALA A 31 11.91 32.61 2.99
CA ALA A 31 11.30 31.48 3.69
C ALA A 31 10.47 30.61 2.74
N ALA A 32 9.68 31.22 1.85
CA ALA A 32 8.90 30.50 0.85
C ALA A 32 9.78 29.72 -0.15
N GLN A 33 10.91 30.29 -0.57
CA GLN A 33 11.82 29.64 -1.51
C GLN A 33 12.60 28.47 -0.86
N ALA A 34 13.00 28.63 0.40
CA ALA A 34 13.57 27.54 1.20
C ALA A 34 12.54 26.41 1.44
N ASN A 35 11.29 26.77 1.75
CA ASN A 35 10.18 25.82 1.88
C ASN A 35 9.90 25.08 0.57
N ALA A 36 10.01 25.75 -0.58
CA ALA A 36 9.80 25.13 -1.89
C ALA A 36 10.88 24.09 -2.23
N ALA A 37 12.15 24.35 -1.91
CA ALA A 37 13.23 23.38 -2.10
C ALA A 37 13.03 22.14 -1.20
N GLN A 38 12.64 22.36 0.05
CA GLN A 38 12.35 21.29 1.00
C GLN A 38 11.12 20.45 0.57
N ALA A 39 10.05 21.09 0.10
CA ALA A 39 8.86 20.41 -0.41
C ALA A 39 9.17 19.54 -1.64
N ARG A 40 10.00 20.03 -2.58
CA ARG A 40 10.44 19.25 -3.74
C ARG A 40 11.23 18.02 -3.34
N TYR A 41 12.13 18.14 -2.36
CA TYR A 41 12.87 17.00 -1.84
C TYR A 41 11.95 15.96 -1.20
N GLN A 42 11.01 16.39 -0.35
CA GLN A 42 10.04 15.49 0.27
C GLN A 42 9.17 14.79 -0.77
N ALA A 43 8.72 15.49 -1.81
CA ALA A 43 7.99 14.91 -2.93
C ALA A 43 8.82 13.86 -3.68
N GLN A 44 10.11 14.12 -3.91
CA GLN A 44 11.01 13.16 -4.56
C GLN A 44 11.24 11.90 -3.73
N VAL A 45 11.37 12.04 -2.41
CA VAL A 45 11.45 10.90 -1.48
C VAL A 45 10.14 10.11 -1.47
N ALA A 46 9.00 10.81 -1.43
CA ALA A 46 7.69 10.19 -1.45
C ALA A 46 7.44 9.40 -2.75
N GLN A 47 7.85 9.93 -3.90
CA GLN A 47 7.79 9.21 -5.18
C GLN A 47 8.66 7.94 -5.18
N GLN A 48 9.88 8.02 -4.65
CA GLN A 48 10.75 6.85 -4.52
C GLN A 48 10.15 5.80 -3.59
N ASN A 49 9.56 6.22 -2.47
CA ASN A 49 8.88 5.32 -1.54
C ASN A 49 7.65 4.67 -2.20
N GLN A 50 6.88 5.43 -2.97
CA GLN A 50 5.74 4.90 -3.72
C GLN A 50 6.17 3.83 -4.73
N GLU A 51 7.24 4.09 -5.49
CA GLU A 51 7.81 3.13 -6.44
C GLU A 51 8.32 1.87 -5.74
N LEU A 52 8.99 2.01 -4.60
CA LEU A 52 9.41 0.88 -3.77
C LEU A 52 8.22 0.03 -3.33
N MET A 53 7.15 0.67 -2.83
CA MET A 53 5.93 -0.04 -2.41
C MET A 53 5.26 -0.77 -3.57
N ARG A 54 5.22 -0.18 -4.77
CA ARG A 54 4.70 -0.88 -5.97
C ARG A 54 5.50 -2.12 -6.33
N ARG A 55 6.83 -2.06 -6.18
CA ARG A 55 7.69 -3.24 -6.40
C ARG A 55 7.43 -4.32 -5.36
N GLN A 56 7.26 -3.93 -4.09
CA GLN A 56 6.91 -4.85 -3.00
C GLN A 56 5.52 -5.48 -3.20
N GLU A 57 4.53 -4.71 -3.68
CA GLU A 57 3.22 -5.22 -4.07
C GLU A 57 3.34 -6.31 -5.14
N ALA A 58 4.08 -6.04 -6.22
CA ALA A 58 4.28 -6.98 -7.32
C ALA A 58 5.00 -8.25 -6.87
N ASP A 59 6.06 -8.10 -6.09
CA ASP A 59 6.84 -9.19 -5.52
C ASP A 59 6.00 -10.06 -4.57
N ALA A 60 5.20 -9.46 -3.67
CA ALA A 60 4.30 -10.20 -2.79
C ALA A 60 3.28 -11.04 -3.58
N ARG A 61 2.69 -10.48 -4.64
CA ARG A 61 1.80 -11.23 -5.53
C ARG A 61 2.52 -12.38 -6.24
N GLN A 62 3.71 -12.13 -6.78
CA GLN A 62 4.48 -13.15 -7.49
C GLN A 62 4.88 -14.29 -6.56
N ARG A 63 5.42 -13.99 -5.37
CA ARG A 63 5.73 -15.00 -4.35
C ARG A 63 4.50 -15.81 -3.96
N GLY A 64 3.36 -15.13 -3.78
CA GLY A 64 2.08 -15.77 -3.49
C GLY A 64 1.65 -16.77 -4.56
N GLN A 65 1.74 -16.40 -5.84
CA GLN A 65 1.42 -17.28 -6.97
C GLN A 65 2.34 -18.51 -7.01
N VAL A 66 3.66 -18.31 -6.88
CA VAL A 66 4.63 -19.41 -6.84
C VAL A 66 4.38 -20.33 -5.66
N ALA A 67 4.03 -19.80 -4.48
CA ALA A 67 3.71 -20.58 -3.30
C ALA A 67 2.38 -21.35 -3.46
N GLU A 68 1.36 -20.73 -4.07
CA GLU A 68 0.08 -21.37 -4.41
C GLU A 68 0.30 -22.58 -5.33
N GLU A 69 1.05 -22.40 -6.41
CA GLU A 69 1.38 -23.46 -7.37
C GLU A 69 2.18 -24.59 -6.72
N ASN A 70 3.19 -24.24 -5.92
CA ASN A 70 3.96 -25.22 -5.17
C ASN A 70 3.08 -26.02 -4.20
N ARG A 71 2.11 -25.38 -3.53
CA ARG A 71 1.20 -26.09 -2.63
C ARG A 71 0.34 -27.08 -3.40
N ARG A 72 -0.24 -26.67 -4.53
CA ARG A 72 -1.00 -27.59 -5.41
C ARG A 72 -0.16 -28.76 -5.88
N ARG A 73 1.09 -28.53 -6.27
CA ARG A 73 2.03 -29.61 -6.68
C ARG A 73 2.28 -30.61 -5.56
N LEU A 74 2.50 -30.13 -4.34
CA LEU A 74 2.69 -31.00 -3.17
C LEU A 74 1.43 -31.81 -2.85
N THR A 75 0.24 -31.20 -2.95
CA THR A 75 -1.03 -31.91 -2.81
C THR A 75 -1.18 -33.00 -3.87
N SER A 76 -0.89 -32.72 -5.14
CA SER A 76 -0.95 -33.73 -6.20
C SER A 76 0.01 -34.90 -5.95
N GLN A 77 1.21 -34.62 -5.42
CA GLN A 77 2.16 -35.67 -5.02
C GLN A 77 1.61 -36.53 -3.88
N GLN A 78 0.99 -35.90 -2.87
CA GLN A 78 0.37 -36.59 -1.75
C GLN A 78 -0.79 -37.49 -2.21
N ILE A 79 -1.66 -36.99 -3.08
CA ILE A 79 -2.75 -37.77 -3.70
C ILE A 79 -2.18 -38.97 -4.47
N GLY A 80 -1.11 -38.76 -5.26
CA GLY A 80 -0.47 -39.84 -6.00
C GLY A 80 0.12 -40.94 -5.08
N GLN A 81 0.70 -40.55 -3.95
CA GLN A 81 1.19 -41.49 -2.94
C GLN A 81 0.05 -42.26 -2.27
N GLN A 82 -1.04 -41.57 -1.91
CA GLN A 82 -2.23 -42.19 -1.35
C GLN A 82 -2.85 -43.18 -2.34
N GLN A 83 -2.99 -42.79 -3.61
CA GLN A 83 -3.52 -43.64 -4.66
C GLN A 83 -2.67 -44.90 -4.87
N ALA A 84 -1.34 -44.77 -4.89
CA ALA A 84 -0.43 -45.92 -5.00
C ALA A 84 -0.55 -46.86 -3.79
N GLY A 85 -0.68 -46.30 -2.58
CA GLY A 85 -0.88 -47.08 -1.35
C GLY A 85 -2.21 -47.84 -1.33
N LEU A 86 -3.30 -47.19 -1.75
CA LEU A 86 -4.62 -47.81 -1.88
C LEU A 86 -4.61 -48.94 -2.92
N ALA A 87 -4.00 -48.70 -4.08
CA ALA A 87 -3.84 -49.71 -5.12
C ALA A 87 -3.00 -50.92 -4.66
N ALA A 88 -1.94 -50.68 -3.88
CA ALA A 88 -1.11 -51.75 -3.32
C ALA A 88 -1.84 -52.60 -2.25
N GLN A 89 -2.84 -52.03 -1.56
CA GLN A 89 -3.64 -52.75 -0.56
C GLN A 89 -4.74 -53.63 -1.18
N GLY A 90 -4.90 -53.62 -2.51
CA GLY A 90 -5.92 -54.42 -3.21
C GLY A 90 -7.35 -54.03 -2.84
N THR A 91 -7.56 -52.81 -2.33
CA THR A 91 -8.89 -52.29 -2.03
C THR A 91 -9.60 -51.97 -3.34
N ASP A 92 -10.83 -52.45 -3.50
CA ASP A 92 -11.73 -51.97 -4.55
C ASP A 92 -11.89 -50.46 -4.33
N LEU A 93 -11.54 -49.64 -5.32
CA LEU A 93 -11.49 -48.17 -5.23
C LEU A 93 -12.90 -47.54 -5.14
N GLN A 94 -13.90 -48.31 -4.69
CA GLN A 94 -15.29 -47.88 -4.54
C GLN A 94 -15.58 -47.52 -3.07
N GLY A 95 -16.01 -46.28 -2.84
CA GLY A 95 -16.42 -45.76 -1.52
C GLY A 95 -15.33 -44.96 -0.79
N SER A 96 -15.17 -45.21 0.53
CA SER A 96 -14.35 -44.42 1.47
C SER A 96 -12.89 -44.13 1.05
N PRO A 97 -12.17 -45.00 0.32
CA PRO A 97 -10.84 -44.69 -0.18
C PRO A 97 -10.78 -43.52 -1.18
N THR A 98 -11.82 -43.36 -2.01
CA THR A 98 -11.90 -42.24 -2.97
C THR A 98 -12.30 -40.94 -2.27
N ASP A 99 -13.09 -41.03 -1.20
CA ASP A 99 -13.42 -39.88 -0.35
C ASP A 99 -12.16 -39.27 0.29
N ILE A 100 -11.20 -40.11 0.73
CA ILE A 100 -9.93 -39.64 1.31
C ILE A 100 -9.09 -38.85 0.29
N LEU A 101 -9.08 -39.28 -0.98
CA LEU A 101 -8.39 -38.54 -2.04
C LEU A 101 -9.08 -37.21 -2.33
N GLY A 102 -10.42 -37.21 -2.33
CA GLY A 102 -11.25 -36.01 -2.48
C GLY A 102 -11.01 -35.00 -1.36
N ASP A 103 -10.99 -35.46 -0.11
CA ASP A 103 -10.70 -34.64 1.07
C ASP A 103 -9.28 -34.06 1.02
N THR A 104 -8.30 -34.85 0.59
CA THR A 104 -6.92 -34.39 0.41
C THR A 104 -6.83 -33.31 -0.67
N ALA A 105 -7.54 -33.48 -1.79
CA ALA A 105 -7.61 -32.48 -2.84
C ALA A 105 -8.29 -31.19 -2.36
N ALA A 106 -9.41 -31.31 -1.64
CA ALA A 106 -10.14 -30.17 -1.10
C ALA A 106 -9.29 -29.38 -0.07
N ALA A 107 -8.62 -30.08 0.85
CA ALA A 107 -7.70 -29.48 1.81
C ALA A 107 -6.53 -28.76 1.13
N GLY A 108 -5.92 -29.39 0.12
CA GLY A 108 -4.83 -28.77 -0.63
C GLY A 108 -5.24 -27.53 -1.41
N GLU A 109 -6.44 -27.52 -2.00
CA GLU A 109 -6.97 -26.34 -2.69
C GLU A 109 -7.33 -25.22 -1.70
N LEU A 110 -7.85 -25.57 -0.51
CA LEU A 110 -8.08 -24.60 0.56
C LEU A 110 -6.77 -23.94 1.01
N ASP A 111 -5.70 -24.72 1.18
CA ASP A 111 -4.38 -24.21 1.52
C ASP A 111 -3.83 -23.28 0.43
N ALA A 112 -3.94 -23.69 -0.83
CA ALA A 112 -3.52 -22.90 -1.99
C ALA A 112 -4.25 -21.54 -2.04
N ARG A 113 -5.57 -21.55 -1.84
CA ARG A 113 -6.38 -20.32 -1.76
C ARG A 113 -6.00 -19.45 -0.57
N THR A 114 -5.68 -20.06 0.57
CA THR A 114 -5.24 -19.34 1.77
C THR A 114 -3.92 -18.62 1.51
N ILE A 115 -2.96 -19.28 0.86
CA ILE A 115 -1.70 -18.67 0.42
C ILE A 115 -1.96 -17.46 -0.49
N ARG A 116 -2.82 -17.63 -1.50
CA ARG A 116 -3.20 -16.54 -2.41
C ARG A 116 -3.85 -15.37 -1.67
N ALA A 117 -4.75 -15.65 -0.74
CA ALA A 117 -5.43 -14.63 0.05
C ALA A 117 -4.47 -13.86 0.97
N ASN A 118 -3.48 -14.55 1.54
CA ASN A 118 -2.44 -13.91 2.37
C ASN A 118 -1.56 -12.99 1.52
N ALA A 119 -1.10 -13.45 0.37
CA ALA A 119 -0.31 -12.64 -0.56
C ALA A 119 -1.10 -11.43 -1.09
N ALA A 120 -2.40 -11.59 -1.36
CA ALA A 120 -3.26 -10.48 -1.75
C ALA A 120 -3.40 -9.42 -0.64
N ARG A 121 -3.51 -9.85 0.63
CA ARG A 121 -3.54 -8.94 1.79
C ARG A 121 -2.22 -8.18 1.96
N GLU A 122 -1.08 -8.86 1.80
CA GLU A 122 0.24 -8.24 1.86
C GLU A 122 0.42 -7.20 0.74
N ALA A 123 0.07 -7.57 -0.50
CA ALA A 123 0.09 -6.67 -1.65
C ALA A 123 -0.81 -5.44 -1.44
N TYR A 124 -2.02 -5.62 -0.90
CA TYR A 124 -2.92 -4.52 -0.58
C TYR A 124 -2.34 -3.59 0.51
N GLY A 125 -1.63 -4.14 1.50
CA GLY A 125 -0.90 -3.34 2.49
C GLY A 125 0.15 -2.42 1.85
N TYR A 126 0.95 -2.95 0.92
CA TYR A 126 1.92 -2.15 0.16
C TYR A 126 1.23 -1.11 -0.73
N GLN A 127 0.11 -1.47 -1.35
CA GLN A 127 -0.66 -0.54 -2.17
C GLN A 127 -1.16 0.66 -1.35
N ILE A 128 -1.69 0.45 -0.14
CA ILE A 128 -2.12 1.53 0.76
C ILE A 128 -0.93 2.39 1.16
N GLN A 129 0.19 1.79 1.56
CA GLN A 129 1.40 2.53 1.94
C GLN A 129 1.91 3.40 0.78
N GLY A 130 1.91 2.86 -0.44
CA GLY A 130 2.27 3.59 -1.67
C GLY A 130 1.35 4.77 -1.95
N GLN A 131 0.03 4.62 -1.74
CA GLN A 131 -0.92 5.73 -1.87
C GLN A 131 -0.73 6.80 -0.79
N GLY A 132 -0.37 6.40 0.43
CA GLY A 132 -0.03 7.32 1.52
C GLY A 132 1.10 8.29 1.15
N TYR A 133 2.17 7.79 0.53
CA TYR A 133 3.27 8.63 0.04
C TYR A 133 2.84 9.57 -1.08
N GLY A 134 1.95 9.13 -1.98
CA GLY A 134 1.42 9.97 -3.05
C GLY A 134 0.61 11.18 -2.54
N ASN A 135 -0.18 11.00 -1.49
CA ASN A 135 -1.01 12.08 -0.93
C ASN A 135 -0.19 13.12 -0.15
N THR A 136 0.90 12.73 0.50
CA THR A 136 1.81 13.67 1.19
C THR A 136 2.63 14.54 0.24
N ALA A 137 2.71 14.20 -1.05
CA ALA A 137 3.43 14.99 -2.05
C ALA A 137 2.60 16.16 -2.63
N ILE A 138 1.30 16.23 -2.31
CA ILE A 138 0.34 17.18 -2.91
C ILE A 138 -0.11 18.28 -1.93
N LEU A 139 0.10 18.11 -0.62
CA LEU A 139 -0.20 19.10 0.43
C LEU A 139 1.05 19.91 0.78
#